data_AF-A0A251SQC7-F1
#
_entry.id   AF-A0A251SQC7-F1
#
_cell.length_a   1.000
_cell.length_b   1.000
_cell.length_c   1.000
_cell.angle_alpha   90.00
_cell.angle_beta   90.00
_cell.angle_gamma   90.00
#
_symmetry.space_group_name_H-M   'P 1'
#
loop_
_entity.id
_entity.type
_entity.pdbx_description
1 polymer ?
#
loop_
_entity_poly.entity_id
_entity_poly.type
_entity_poly.pdbx_seq_one_letter_code
_entity_poly.pdbx_strand_id
1 'polypeptide(L)'
;MKDRWDRLTSIFSKSTRFSIQKRHPLHCNFYNESRLPSPAYAWVKCEREEDDDCGAVLEASKIVGRSGSSFSAKNRYTGLSLIKSQDDFEMLM
;
A
#
# COMPACT_ATOMS: atom_id res chain seq x y z
N MET A 1 2.28 4.96 -12.72
CA MET A 1 2.22 4.81 -11.25
C MET A 1 1.05 5.52 -10.60
N LYS A 2 0.68 6.74 -11.02
CA LYS A 2 -0.52 7.44 -10.52
C LYS A 2 -1.77 6.56 -10.62
N ASP A 3 -2.02 5.95 -11.79
CA ASP A 3 -3.20 5.11 -12.00
C ASP A 3 -3.26 3.90 -11.08
N ARG A 4 -2.10 3.26 -10.83
CA ARG A 4 -1.99 2.16 -9.85
C ARG A 4 -2.39 2.62 -8.45
N TRP A 5 -1.95 3.82 -8.05
CA TRP A 5 -2.33 4.43 -6.78
C TRP A 5 -3.82 4.78 -6.69
N ASP A 6 -4.40 5.29 -7.77
CA ASP A 6 -5.80 5.72 -7.78
C ASP A 6 -6.73 4.49 -7.69
N ARG A 7 -6.40 3.40 -8.41
CA ARG A 7 -7.08 2.09 -8.29
C ARG A 7 -6.93 1.51 -6.88
N LEU A 8 -5.71 1.44 -6.36
CA LEU A 8 -5.45 0.92 -5.01
C LEU A 8 -6.22 1.71 -3.94
N THR A 9 -6.15 3.04 -3.98
CA THR A 9 -6.84 3.91 -3.01
C THR A 9 -8.35 3.70 -3.06
N SER A 10 -8.92 3.50 -4.25
CA SER A 10 -10.36 3.21 -4.43
C SER A 10 -10.78 1.87 -3.83
N ILE A 11 -9.91 0.85 -3.85
CA ILE A 11 -10.19 -0.45 -3.20
C ILE A 11 -10.13 -0.31 -1.68
N PHE A 12 -9.04 0.29 -1.17
CA PHE A 12 -8.85 0.47 0.26
C PHE A 12 -9.91 1.38 0.90
N SER A 13 -10.45 2.36 0.17
CA SER A 13 -11.51 3.22 0.69
C SER A 13 -12.86 2.52 0.90
N LYS A 14 -13.03 1.28 0.41
CA LYS A 14 -14.27 0.49 0.57
C LYS A 14 -14.32 -0.30 1.87
N SER A 15 -13.23 -0.33 2.65
CA SER A 15 -13.14 -1.11 3.88
C SER A 15 -12.44 -0.31 4.97
N THR A 16 -12.84 -0.54 6.22
CA THR A 16 -12.15 -0.01 7.39
C THR A 16 -11.14 -1.00 7.97
N ARG A 17 -11.04 -2.22 7.41
CA ARG A 17 -10.11 -3.27 7.88
C ARG A 17 -8.65 -2.88 7.69
N PHE A 18 -8.37 -2.10 6.64
CA PHE A 18 -7.01 -1.73 6.26
C PHE A 18 -6.90 -0.22 6.06
N SER A 19 -5.72 0.33 6.34
CA SER A 19 -5.35 1.68 5.93
C SER A 19 -4.03 1.68 5.17
N ILE A 20 -3.82 2.73 4.36
CA ILE A 20 -2.57 2.98 3.63
C ILE A 20 -2.03 4.36 3.96
N GLN A 21 -0.76 4.61 3.66
CA GLN A 21 -0.11 5.88 4.00
C GLN A 21 -0.82 7.09 3.36
N LYS A 22 -0.99 8.14 4.15
CA LYS A 22 -1.54 9.41 3.66
C LYS A 22 -0.54 10.08 2.73
N ARG A 23 -1.06 10.63 1.63
CA ARG A 23 -0.29 11.36 0.62
C ARG A 23 -0.76 12.80 0.60
N HIS A 24 0.18 13.75 0.61
CA HIS A 24 -0.13 15.18 0.55
C HIS A 24 0.47 15.77 -0.74
N PRO A 25 -0.22 16.72 -1.40
CA PRO A 25 0.32 17.37 -2.59
C PRO A 25 1.59 18.14 -2.27
N LEU A 26 2.59 18.03 -3.14
CA LEU A 26 3.85 18.78 -3.05
C LEU A 26 4.17 19.38 -4.42
N HIS A 27 4.83 20.54 -4.42
CA HIS A 27 5.32 21.16 -5.66
C HIS A 27 6.50 20.36 -6.22
N CYS A 28 6.45 20.04 -7.51
CA CYS A 28 7.50 19.33 -8.21
C CYS A 28 8.14 20.23 -9.26
N ASN A 29 9.41 20.63 -9.03
CA ASN A 29 10.14 21.53 -9.93
C ASN A 29 10.30 20.96 -11.35
N PHE A 30 10.43 19.65 -11.51
CA PHE A 30 10.59 19.02 -12.82
C PHE A 30 9.33 19.16 -13.69
N TYR A 31 8.15 19.00 -13.11
CA TYR A 31 6.87 19.15 -13.80
C TYR A 31 6.30 20.58 -13.69
N ASN A 32 6.91 21.42 -12.86
CA ASN A 32 6.46 22.76 -12.51
C ASN A 32 4.97 22.82 -12.06
N GLU A 33 4.55 21.82 -11.28
CA GLU A 33 3.16 21.69 -10.81
C GLU A 33 3.10 21.12 -9.39
N SER A 34 1.99 21.36 -8.69
CA SER A 34 1.67 20.69 -7.43
C SER A 34 0.97 19.35 -7.71
N ARG A 35 1.52 18.26 -7.21
CA ARG A 35 1.00 16.90 -7.47
C ARG A 35 1.09 16.00 -6.26
N LEU A 36 0.22 14.97 -6.22
CA LEU A 36 0.33 13.90 -5.23
C LEU A 36 1.52 12.98 -5.55
N PRO A 37 2.24 12.50 -4.52
CA PRO A 37 3.29 11.51 -4.71
C PRO A 37 2.71 10.20 -5.23
N SER A 38 3.48 9.47 -6.04
CA SER A 38 3.13 8.11 -6.51
C SER A 38 4.18 7.10 -6.04
N PRO A 39 4.21 6.74 -4.75
CA PRO A 39 5.24 5.87 -4.18
C PRO A 39 5.38 4.50 -4.86
N ALA A 40 6.54 3.87 -4.74
CA ALA A 40 6.77 2.53 -5.27
C ALA A 40 6.07 1.42 -4.46
N TYR A 41 5.77 1.67 -3.18
CA TYR A 41 5.18 0.72 -2.26
C TYR A 41 3.95 1.31 -1.56
N ALA A 42 2.93 0.50 -1.34
CA ALA A 42 1.86 0.80 -0.41
C ALA A 42 2.22 0.24 0.98
N TRP A 43 2.15 1.10 1.99
CA TRP A 43 2.38 0.73 3.37
C TRP A 43 1.03 0.43 4.02
N VAL A 44 0.65 -0.84 4.02
CA VAL A 44 -0.64 -1.29 4.51
C VAL A 44 -0.57 -1.51 6.01
N LYS A 45 -1.55 -1.01 6.73
CA LYS A 45 -1.77 -1.29 8.15
C LYS A 45 -3.08 -2.04 8.32
N CYS A 46 -3.06 -3.11 9.11
CA CYS A 46 -4.27 -3.78 9.57
C CYS A 46 -4.83 -3.03 10.80
N GLU A 47 -6.10 -2.65 10.75
CA GLU A 47 -6.74 -1.82 11.78
C GLU A 47 -7.49 -2.62 12.84
N ARG A 48 -7.89 -3.85 12.52
CA ARG A 48 -8.58 -4.72 13.47
C ARG A 48 -7.61 -5.19 14.56
N GLU A 49 -8.12 -5.38 15.78
CA GLU A 49 -7.28 -5.81 16.90
C GLU A 49 -6.79 -7.25 16.73
N GLU A 50 -7.61 -8.11 16.13
CA GLU A 50 -7.27 -9.50 15.84
C GLU A 50 -6.22 -9.66 14.72
N ASP A 51 -6.06 -8.66 13.85
CA ASP A 51 -5.12 -8.68 12.72
C ASP A 51 -3.73 -8.12 13.14
N ASP A 52 -3.11 -8.67 14.19
CA ASP A 52 -1.83 -8.17 14.73
C ASP A 52 -0.62 -8.44 13.81
N ASP A 53 -0.66 -9.52 13.04
CA ASP A 53 0.30 -9.82 11.97
C ASP A 53 -0.36 -9.59 10.60
N CYS A 54 -0.18 -8.40 10.07
CA CYS A 54 -0.79 -8.01 8.80
C CYS A 54 -0.16 -8.73 7.60
N GLY A 55 1.10 -9.17 7.73
CA GLY A 55 1.75 -10.01 6.73
C GLY A 55 1.05 -11.36 6.59
N ALA A 56 0.83 -12.03 7.73
CA ALA A 56 0.12 -13.32 7.77
C ALA A 56 -1.33 -13.21 7.27
N VAL A 57 -2.04 -12.12 7.61
CA VAL A 57 -3.41 -11.87 7.15
C VAL A 57 -3.50 -11.78 5.63
N LEU A 58 -2.57 -11.06 4.99
CA LEU A 58 -2.53 -10.97 3.52
C LEU A 58 -2.07 -12.27 2.88
N GLU A 59 -1.11 -12.97 3.48
CA GLU A 59 -0.59 -14.25 2.99
C GLU A 59 -1.68 -15.34 2.97
N ALA A 60 -2.56 -15.37 3.98
CA ALA A 60 -3.75 -16.24 3.99
C ALA A 60 -4.68 -16.01 2.79
N SER A 61 -4.63 -14.82 2.18
CA SER A 61 -5.35 -14.45 0.95
C SER A 61 -4.47 -14.54 -0.30
N LYS A 62 -3.31 -15.20 -0.22
CA LYS A 62 -2.32 -15.38 -1.31
C LYS A 62 -1.65 -14.08 -1.76
N ILE A 63 -1.64 -13.04 -0.93
CA ILE A 63 -0.95 -11.78 -1.19
C ILE A 63 0.33 -11.74 -0.35
N VAL A 64 1.48 -11.79 -1.03
CA VAL A 64 2.79 -11.75 -0.36
C VAL A 64 3.30 -10.31 -0.31
N GLY A 65 3.44 -9.77 0.91
CA GLY A 65 4.04 -8.47 1.19
C GLY A 65 5.37 -8.58 1.92
N ARG A 66 6.05 -7.45 2.14
CA ARG A 66 7.22 -7.39 3.03
C ARG A 66 6.78 -7.01 4.43
N SER A 67 7.03 -7.88 5.41
CA SER A 67 6.63 -7.64 6.80
C SER A 67 7.22 -6.33 7.34
N GLY A 68 6.43 -5.59 8.10
CA GLY A 68 6.84 -4.34 8.77
C GLY A 68 8.02 -4.54 9.73
N SER A 69 8.15 -5.72 10.33
CA SER A 69 9.28 -6.07 11.19
C SER A 69 10.64 -5.97 10.49
N SER A 70 10.67 -6.25 9.18
CA SER A 70 11.88 -6.08 8.35
C SER A 70 12.33 -4.61 8.22
N PHE A 71 11.47 -3.67 8.63
CA PHE A 71 11.71 -2.23 8.63
C PHE A 71 11.62 -1.63 10.04
N SER A 72 11.77 -2.46 11.09
CA SER A 72 11.62 -2.04 12.49
C SER A 72 10.25 -1.44 12.83
N ALA A 73 9.22 -1.75 12.02
CA ALA A 73 7.84 -1.37 12.28
C ALA A 73 7.08 -2.51 12.99
N LYS A 74 5.91 -2.20 13.55
CA LYS A 74 5.03 -3.21 14.14
C LYS A 74 4.58 -4.22 13.08
N ASN A 75 4.34 -5.48 13.49
CA ASN A 75 3.83 -6.55 12.62
C ASN A 75 2.47 -6.24 11.97
N ARG A 76 1.75 -5.25 12.49
CA ARG A 76 0.53 -4.69 11.89
C ARG A 76 0.76 -3.98 10.56
N TYR A 77 2.01 -3.76 10.15
CA TYR A 77 2.34 -3.16 8.87
C TYR A 77 2.91 -4.18 7.88
N THR A 78 2.60 -4.01 6.61
CA THR A 78 3.18 -4.78 5.50
C THR A 78 3.33 -3.91 4.25
N GLY A 79 4.46 -4.04 3.56
CA GLY A 79 4.78 -3.31 2.34
C GLY A 79 4.39 -4.08 1.09
N LEU A 80 3.46 -3.54 0.31
CA LEU A 80 3.07 -4.10 -0.99
C LEU A 80 3.78 -3.37 -2.12
N SER A 81 4.41 -4.11 -3.03
CA SER A 81 5.11 -3.54 -4.18
C SER A 81 4.13 -3.16 -5.29
N LEU A 82 4.18 -1.91 -5.73
CA LEU A 82 3.37 -1.41 -6.85
C LEU A 82 4.19 -1.28 -8.14
N ILE A 83 5.45 -1.70 -8.13
CA ILE A 83 6.42 -1.55 -9.24
C ILE A 83 6.76 -2.87 -9.95
N LYS A 84 6.03 -3.96 -9.64
CA LYS A 84 6.14 -5.22 -10.37
C LYS A 84 5.47 -5.13 -11.76
N SER A 85 5.40 -6.24 -12.48
CA SER A 85 4.75 -6.32 -13.80
C SER A 85 3.28 -5.88 -13.74
N GLN A 86 2.65 -5.68 -14.91
CA GLN A 86 1.21 -5.39 -14.92
C GLN A 86 0.42 -6.59 -14.41
N ASP A 87 0.78 -7.81 -14.79
CA ASP A 87 0.10 -9.04 -14.34
C ASP A 87 0.19 -9.20 -12.82
N ASP A 88 1.35 -8.93 -12.21
CA ASP A 88 1.51 -8.91 -10.75
C ASP A 88 0.59 -7.86 -10.09
N PHE A 89 0.43 -6.71 -10.72
CA PHE A 89 -0.44 -5.66 -10.20
C PHE A 89 -1.92 -6.05 -10.34
N GLU A 90 -2.32 -6.63 -11.47
CA GLU A 90 -3.70 -7.10 -11.67
C GLU A 90 -4.05 -8.25 -10.73
N MET A 91 -3.11 -9.16 -10.43
CA MET A 91 -3.32 -10.22 -9.43
C MET A 91 -3.45 -9.67 -8.00
N LEU A 92 -2.87 -8.50 -7.72
CA LEU A 92 -3.00 -7.83 -6.42
C LEU A 92 -4.35 -7.11 -6.26
N MET A 93 -4.99 -6.67 -7.35
CA MET A 93 -6.25 -5.92 -7.33
C MET A 93 -7.46 -6.80 -7.09
#